data_AF-A0A3D5Q7Q0-F1
#
_entry.id   AF-A0A3D5Q7Q0-F1
#
_cell.length_a   1.000
_cell.length_b   1.000
_cell.length_c   1.000
_cell.angle_alpha   90.00
_cell.angle_beta   90.00
_cell.angle_gamma   90.00
#
_symmetry.space_group_name_H-M   'P 1'
#
loop_
_entity.id
_entity.type
_entity.pdbx_description
1 polymer ?
#
loop_
_entity_poly.entity_id
_entity_poly.type
_entity_poly.pdbx_seq_one_letter_code
_entity_poly.pdbx_strand_id
1 'polypeptide(L)'
;MGANKAAKITATLPGIALAVSLSCQSVAGTYGAGIENSQWYLSDSVFECSLVHDIPGYGRAVFYHRAGESLSFYLESRVPLMRPGKALVAVEAPAWRPGVETRKLGYVSVAEGRRQVKLEARHAMQLMQGLLEGMAPTVTR
;
A
#
# COMPACT_ATOMS: atom_id res chain seq x y z
N MET A 1 35.96 -12.58 32.95
CA MET A 1 35.71 -11.24 32.40
C MET A 1 34.20 -11.01 32.35
N GLY A 2 33.68 -10.14 33.21
CA GLY A 2 32.37 -9.47 33.11
C GLY A 2 31.08 -10.31 33.18
N ALA A 3 30.60 -10.60 34.40
CA ALA A 3 29.22 -11.04 34.64
C ALA A 3 28.29 -9.80 34.74
N ASN A 4 27.30 -9.66 33.85
CA ASN A 4 26.28 -8.62 33.96
C ASN A 4 25.17 -9.07 34.91
N LYS A 5 25.11 -8.44 36.09
CA LYS A 5 24.07 -8.67 37.10
C LYS A 5 22.75 -8.00 36.68
N ALA A 6 21.67 -8.78 36.66
CA ALA A 6 20.31 -8.26 36.59
C ALA A 6 20.00 -7.47 37.88
N ALA A 7 19.70 -6.18 37.74
CA ALA A 7 19.30 -5.33 38.84
C ALA A 7 17.85 -5.65 39.24
N LYS A 8 17.65 -6.15 40.46
CA LYS A 8 16.34 -6.29 41.10
C LYS A 8 15.89 -4.91 41.56
N ILE A 9 14.73 -4.45 41.07
CA ILE A 9 14.12 -3.19 41.47
C ILE A 9 13.16 -3.48 42.62
N THR A 10 13.58 -3.14 43.83
CA THR A 10 12.78 -3.25 45.07
C THR A 10 11.87 -2.03 45.17
N ALA A 11 10.56 -2.26 45.18
CA ALA A 11 9.53 -1.23 45.32
C ALA A 11 9.40 -0.77 46.78
N THR A 12 9.37 0.55 47.05
CA THR A 12 8.68 1.14 48.22
C THR A 12 8.39 2.64 48.03
N LEU A 13 7.23 3.04 48.58
CA LEU A 13 6.63 4.36 48.86
C LEU A 13 5.62 4.98 47.85
N PRO A 14 4.41 5.38 48.33
CA PRO A 14 3.29 5.84 47.52
C PRO A 14 3.39 7.35 47.31
N GLY A 15 4.15 7.78 46.31
CA GLY A 15 4.03 9.11 45.72
C GLY A 15 3.29 8.97 44.41
N ILE A 16 2.17 9.68 44.25
CA ILE A 16 1.38 9.71 43.01
C ILE A 16 2.27 10.26 41.88
N ALA A 17 2.96 9.35 41.19
CA ALA A 17 3.71 9.65 39.99
C ALA A 17 2.69 9.77 38.85
N LEU A 18 2.37 11.02 38.49
CA LEU A 18 1.59 11.35 37.31
C LEU A 18 2.43 10.91 36.08
N ALA A 19 2.26 9.65 35.67
CA ALA A 19 2.89 9.10 34.49
C ALA A 19 2.30 9.78 33.25
N VAL A 20 2.93 10.86 32.79
CA VAL A 20 2.63 11.47 31.51
C VAL A 20 3.16 10.55 30.43
N SER A 21 2.29 9.66 29.95
CA SER A 21 2.53 8.85 28.76
C SER A 21 2.64 9.75 27.54
N LEU A 22 3.86 9.95 27.05
CA LEU A 22 4.12 10.55 25.74
C LEU A 22 3.63 9.57 24.66
N SER A 23 2.39 9.73 24.23
CA SER A 23 1.84 9.03 23.08
C SER A 23 2.55 9.50 21.81
N CYS A 24 3.40 8.66 21.22
CA CYS A 24 3.92 8.91 19.88
C CYS A 24 2.77 8.77 18.88
N GLN A 25 2.31 9.87 18.29
CA GLN A 25 1.29 9.80 17.24
C GLN A 25 1.94 9.28 15.95
N SER A 26 1.56 8.07 15.54
CA SER A 26 1.90 7.55 14.22
C SER A 26 0.98 8.17 13.17
N VAL A 27 1.53 8.95 12.25
CA VAL A 27 0.77 9.44 11.09
C VAL A 27 0.68 8.31 10.06
N ALA A 28 -0.53 7.80 9.83
CA ALA A 28 -0.82 6.91 8.70
C ALA A 28 -1.21 7.77 7.49
N GLY A 29 -0.51 7.58 6.38
CA GLY A 29 -0.83 8.25 5.11
C GLY A 29 -1.74 7.37 4.26
N THR A 30 -2.93 7.85 3.93
CA THR A 30 -3.82 7.22 2.96
C THR A 30 -3.84 8.07 1.69
N TYR A 31 -3.65 7.42 0.55
CA TYR A 31 -3.63 8.06 -0.75
C TYR A 31 -4.65 7.39 -1.66
N GLY A 32 -5.44 8.19 -2.36
CA GLY A 32 -6.46 7.72 -3.28
C GLY A 32 -7.12 8.90 -3.97
N ALA A 33 -7.67 8.67 -5.16
CA ALA A 33 -8.54 9.64 -5.83
C ALA A 33 -10.00 9.40 -5.42
N GLY A 34 -10.74 10.47 -5.14
CA GLY A 34 -12.20 10.42 -5.03
C GLY A 34 -12.85 10.09 -6.37
N ILE A 35 -14.13 9.74 -6.37
CA ILE A 35 -14.85 9.35 -7.59
C ILE A 35 -14.88 10.48 -8.63
N GLU A 36 -14.92 11.72 -8.16
CA GLU A 36 -14.94 12.94 -8.97
C GLU A 36 -13.60 13.22 -9.68
N ASN A 37 -12.51 12.68 -9.15
CA ASN A 37 -11.14 12.92 -9.64
C ASN A 37 -10.45 11.63 -10.14
N SER A 38 -11.17 10.50 -10.17
CA SER A 38 -10.62 9.22 -10.59
C SER A 38 -10.68 9.08 -12.12
N GLN A 39 -9.57 9.39 -12.78
CA GLN A 39 -9.43 9.22 -14.23
C GLN A 39 -8.36 8.17 -14.55
N TRP A 40 -8.67 7.29 -15.49
CA TRP A 40 -7.75 6.29 -16.03
C TRP A 40 -7.45 6.63 -17.49
N TYR A 41 -6.17 6.77 -17.81
CA TYR A 41 -5.70 7.06 -19.15
C TYR A 41 -5.20 5.77 -19.81
N LEU A 42 -5.80 5.42 -20.94
CA LEU A 42 -5.37 4.30 -21.78
C LEU A 42 -4.40 4.82 -22.84
N SER A 43 -3.26 4.16 -22.98
CA SER A 43 -2.34 4.31 -24.10
C SER A 43 -2.04 2.93 -24.66
N ASP A 44 -2.50 2.68 -25.88
CA ASP A 44 -2.40 1.39 -26.56
C ASP A 44 -1.66 1.49 -27.90
N SER A 45 -1.01 0.39 -28.26
CA SER A 45 -0.32 0.18 -29.52
C SER A 45 -0.23 -1.33 -29.80
N VAL A 46 0.26 -1.69 -30.99
CA VAL A 46 0.51 -3.10 -31.34
C VAL A 46 1.60 -3.73 -30.45
N PHE A 47 2.50 -2.92 -29.87
CA PHE A 47 3.61 -3.42 -29.06
C PHE A 47 3.30 -3.44 -27.56
N GLU A 48 2.50 -2.50 -27.07
CA GLU A 48 2.22 -2.34 -25.66
C GLU A 48 0.90 -1.61 -25.38
N CYS A 49 0.32 -1.90 -24.21
CA CYS A 49 -0.84 -1.26 -23.64
C CYS A 49 -0.54 -0.86 -22.20
N SER A 50 -0.89 0.37 -21.85
CA SER A 50 -0.79 0.89 -20.50
C SER A 50 -2.08 1.57 -20.07
N LEU A 51 -2.53 1.27 -18.85
CA LEU A 51 -3.65 1.92 -18.20
C LEU A 51 -3.12 2.61 -16.94
N VAL A 52 -3.13 3.94 -16.95
CA VAL A 52 -2.45 4.79 -15.96
C VAL A 52 -3.48 5.57 -15.16
N HIS A 53 -3.33 5.59 -13.84
CA HIS A 53 -4.10 6.43 -12.94
C HIS A 53 -3.19 7.26 -12.05
N ASP A 54 -3.37 8.58 -12.08
CA ASP A 54 -2.68 9.49 -11.17
C ASP A 54 -3.36 9.46 -9.79
N ILE A 55 -2.56 9.15 -8.76
CA ILE A 55 -3.00 9.12 -7.36
C ILE A 55 -2.51 10.40 -6.67
N PRO A 56 -3.40 11.33 -6.31
CA PRO A 56 -3.03 12.58 -5.65
C PRO A 56 -2.18 12.33 -4.39
N GLY A 57 -1.08 13.07 -4.28
CA GLY A 57 -0.13 12.96 -3.16
C GLY A 57 0.79 11.73 -3.19
N TYR A 58 0.47 10.69 -3.97
CA TYR A 58 1.31 9.49 -4.07
C TYR A 58 2.19 9.46 -5.33
N GLY A 59 1.55 9.55 -6.50
CA GLY A 59 2.21 9.24 -7.78
C GLY A 59 1.25 8.60 -8.76
N ARG A 60 1.59 7.43 -9.30
CA ARG A 60 0.84 6.74 -10.35
C ARG A 60 0.67 5.25 -10.07
N ALA A 61 -0.51 4.74 -10.38
CA ALA A 61 -0.77 3.32 -10.53
C ALA A 61 -0.81 2.98 -12.02
N VAL A 62 -0.05 1.96 -12.43
CA VAL A 62 0.08 1.60 -13.84
C VAL A 62 -0.15 0.11 -14.01
N PHE A 63 -1.14 -0.24 -14.81
CA PHE A 63 -1.22 -1.54 -15.46
C PHE A 63 -0.47 -1.47 -16.78
N TYR A 64 0.45 -2.40 -17.01
CA TYR A 64 1.29 -2.43 -18.20
C TYR A 64 1.33 -3.84 -18.78
N HIS A 65 1.06 -3.94 -20.07
CA HIS A 65 1.11 -5.16 -20.83
C HIS A 65 1.87 -4.92 -22.12
N ARG A 66 2.91 -5.73 -22.38
CA ARG A 66 3.62 -5.74 -23.65
C ARG A 66 3.22 -6.98 -24.44
N ALA A 67 3.18 -6.86 -25.77
CA ALA A 67 2.95 -7.98 -26.66
C ALA A 67 3.89 -9.15 -26.34
N GLY A 68 3.33 -10.34 -26.12
CA GLY A 68 4.08 -11.54 -25.74
C GLY A 68 4.46 -11.64 -24.26
N GLU A 69 4.18 -10.62 -23.44
CA GLU A 69 4.44 -10.62 -22.00
C GLU A 69 3.14 -10.70 -21.19
N SER A 70 3.24 -11.03 -19.90
CA SER A 70 2.07 -11.02 -19.01
C SER A 70 1.72 -9.61 -18.54
N LEU A 71 0.46 -9.38 -18.16
CA LEU A 71 0.06 -8.15 -17.49
C LEU A 71 0.89 -7.94 -16.22
N SER A 72 1.34 -6.72 -15.99
CA SER A 72 2.00 -6.30 -14.77
C SER A 72 1.30 -5.09 -14.17
N PHE A 73 1.41 -4.92 -12.86
CA PHE A 73 0.98 -3.71 -12.18
C PHE A 73 2.14 -3.17 -11.36
N TYR A 74 2.27 -1.85 -11.31
CA TYR A 74 3.21 -1.21 -10.41
C TYR A 74 2.73 0.15 -9.91
N LEU A 75 3.20 0.49 -8.72
CA LEU A 75 3.07 1.82 -8.14
C LEU A 75 4.38 2.59 -8.34
N GLU A 76 4.26 3.81 -8.83
CA GLU A 76 5.39 4.70 -9.08
C GLU A 76 5.19 6.05 -8.41
N SER A 77 6.16 6.49 -7.62
CA SER A 77 6.14 7.77 -6.92
C SER A 77 7.45 8.54 -7.17
N ARG A 78 7.38 9.88 -7.13
CA ARG A 78 8.58 10.72 -7.28
C ARG A 78 9.52 10.60 -6.08
N VAL A 79 8.94 10.42 -4.89
CA VAL A 79 9.63 10.22 -3.61
C VAL A 79 9.17 8.90 -2.99
N PRO A 80 10.03 8.16 -2.26
CA PRO A 80 9.65 6.90 -1.64
C PRO A 80 8.69 7.17 -0.46
N LEU A 81 7.40 6.91 -0.66
CA LEU A 81 6.35 7.16 0.34
C LEU A 81 6.06 5.92 1.19
N MET A 82 6.22 4.73 0.61
CA MET A 82 6.08 3.47 1.33
C MET A 82 7.42 3.03 1.91
N ARG A 83 7.43 2.52 3.15
CA ARG A 83 8.65 1.92 3.72
C ARG A 83 8.98 0.59 3.03
N PRO A 84 10.26 0.20 2.86
CA PRO A 84 10.62 -1.09 2.28
C PRO A 84 10.26 -2.29 3.16
N GLY A 85 9.86 -3.43 2.58
CA GLY A 85 9.46 -4.67 3.30
C GLY A 85 8.22 -5.35 2.72
N LYS A 86 7.26 -5.81 3.52
CA LYS A 86 6.02 -6.44 3.00
C LYS A 86 4.85 -5.45 2.97
N ALA A 87 3.97 -5.56 1.98
CA ALA A 87 2.68 -4.87 1.91
C ALA A 87 1.58 -5.86 1.52
N LEU A 88 0.37 -5.65 2.01
CA LEU A 88 -0.82 -6.39 1.63
C LEU A 88 -1.43 -5.76 0.38
N VAL A 89 -1.79 -6.58 -0.60
CA VAL A 89 -2.59 -6.18 -1.75
C VAL A 89 -3.99 -6.74 -1.58
N ALA A 90 -4.99 -5.90 -1.76
CA ALA A 90 -6.38 -6.27 -1.62
C ALA A 90 -7.25 -5.54 -2.66
N VAL A 91 -8.45 -6.08 -2.85
CA VAL A 91 -9.55 -5.44 -3.56
C VAL A 91 -10.60 -5.11 -2.50
N GLU A 92 -10.81 -3.83 -2.26
CA GLU A 92 -11.65 -3.29 -1.19
C GLU A 92 -12.93 -2.65 -1.72
N ALA A 93 -13.95 -2.56 -0.87
CA ALA A 93 -15.15 -1.79 -1.18
C ALA A 93 -14.78 -0.30 -1.31
N PRO A 94 -15.17 0.38 -2.40
CA PRO A 94 -14.93 1.81 -2.51
C PRO A 94 -15.85 2.59 -1.55
N ALA A 95 -15.46 3.81 -1.20
CA ALA A 95 -16.19 4.63 -0.22
C ALA A 95 -17.65 4.90 -0.61
N TRP A 96 -17.97 4.96 -1.92
CA TRP A 96 -19.32 5.19 -2.44
C TRP A 96 -20.20 3.94 -2.49
N ARG A 97 -19.61 2.74 -2.35
CA ARG A 97 -20.31 1.45 -2.34
C ARG A 97 -19.88 0.58 -1.16
N PRO A 98 -20.21 0.98 0.07
CA PRO A 98 -19.86 0.21 1.25
C PRO A 98 -20.62 -1.13 1.30
N GLY A 99 -20.15 -2.07 2.12
CA GLY A 99 -20.84 -3.33 2.41
C GLY A 99 -20.41 -4.54 1.59
N VAL A 100 -19.41 -4.40 0.71
CA VAL A 100 -18.78 -5.54 0.02
C VAL A 100 -17.54 -5.99 0.80
N GLU A 101 -17.32 -7.30 0.93
CA GLU A 101 -16.16 -7.82 1.63
C GLU A 101 -14.84 -7.51 0.90
N THR A 102 -13.81 -7.20 1.68
CA THR A 102 -12.44 -7.03 1.18
C THR A 102 -11.83 -8.37 0.77
N ARG A 103 -11.43 -8.49 -0.49
CA ARG A 103 -10.73 -9.67 -1.02
C ARG A 103 -9.22 -9.45 -0.96
N LYS A 104 -8.55 -10.13 -0.03
CA LYS A 104 -7.09 -10.10 0.11
C LYS A 104 -6.44 -10.95 -1.00
N LEU A 105 -5.58 -10.34 -1.80
CA LEU A 105 -4.87 -11.02 -2.89
C LEU A 105 -3.57 -11.68 -2.40
N GLY A 106 -2.88 -11.03 -1.46
CA GLY A 106 -1.66 -11.57 -0.86
C GLY A 106 -0.67 -10.50 -0.44
N TYR A 107 0.49 -10.93 0.06
CA TYR A 107 1.58 -10.04 0.41
C TYR A 107 2.57 -9.90 -0.74
N VAL A 108 3.07 -8.69 -0.94
CA VAL A 108 4.11 -8.38 -1.92
C VAL A 108 5.26 -7.60 -1.28
N SER A 109 6.42 -7.63 -1.92
CA SER A 109 7.57 -6.84 -1.50
C SER A 109 7.41 -5.38 -1.92
N VAL A 110 7.76 -4.50 -1.00
CA VAL A 110 7.94 -3.07 -1.23
C VAL A 110 9.43 -2.81 -1.33
N ALA A 111 9.89 -2.43 -2.50
CA ALA A 111 11.28 -2.08 -2.78
C ALA A 111 11.59 -0.62 -2.43
N GLU A 112 12.88 -0.31 -2.34
CA GLU A 112 13.38 1.06 -2.32
C GLU A 112 13.27 1.72 -3.70
N GLY A 113 13.29 3.05 -3.73
CA GLY A 113 13.26 3.83 -4.97
C GLY A 113 11.87 4.29 -5.40
N ARG A 114 11.70 4.54 -6.71
CA ARG A 114 10.48 5.14 -7.28
C ARG A 114 9.37 4.14 -7.56
N ARG A 115 9.71 2.91 -7.94
CA ARG A 115 8.75 1.85 -8.26
C ARG A 115 8.64 0.88 -7.09
N GLN A 116 7.97 1.32 -6.04
CA GLN A 116 8.04 0.66 -4.74
C GLN A 116 7.28 -0.66 -4.72
N VAL A 117 6.18 -0.77 -5.47
CA VAL A 117 5.36 -1.98 -5.51
C VAL A 117 5.28 -2.45 -6.95
N LYS A 118 5.55 -3.74 -7.16
CA LYS A 118 5.34 -4.43 -8.44
C LYS A 118 4.62 -5.74 -8.17
N LEU A 119 3.57 -6.01 -8.94
CA LEU A 119 2.80 -7.23 -8.83
C LEU A 119 3.13 -8.18 -9.97
N GLU A 120 3.21 -9.46 -9.61
CA GLU A 120 3.23 -10.57 -10.56
C GLU A 120 1.90 -10.68 -11.29
N ALA A 121 1.94 -11.35 -12.44
CA ALA A 121 0.82 -11.44 -13.39
C ALA A 121 -0.51 -11.86 -12.75
N ARG A 122 -0.49 -12.88 -11.88
CA ARG A 122 -1.69 -13.36 -11.20
C ARG A 122 -2.35 -12.28 -10.35
N HIS A 123 -1.59 -11.60 -9.50
CA HIS A 123 -2.13 -10.54 -8.64
C HIS A 123 -2.54 -9.32 -9.47
N ALA A 124 -1.77 -8.97 -10.51
CA ALA A 124 -2.11 -7.87 -11.41
C ALA A 124 -3.46 -8.11 -12.11
N MET A 125 -3.69 -9.33 -12.62
CA MET A 125 -4.97 -9.71 -13.24
C MET A 125 -6.14 -9.68 -12.25
N GLN A 126 -5.95 -10.20 -11.04
CA GLN A 126 -6.99 -10.15 -10.00
C GLN A 126 -7.32 -8.72 -9.56
N LEU A 127 -6.31 -7.84 -9.53
CA LEU A 127 -6.47 -6.44 -9.21
C LEU A 127 -7.22 -5.69 -10.33
N MET A 128 -6.85 -5.94 -11.59
CA MET A 128 -7.56 -5.43 -12.78
C MET A 128 -9.03 -5.88 -12.78
N GLN A 129 -9.29 -7.16 -12.50
CA GLN A 129 -10.65 -7.67 -12.42
C GLN A 129 -11.45 -6.96 -11.33
N GLY A 130 -10.86 -6.73 -10.15
CA GLY A 130 -11.50 -5.95 -9.09
C GLY A 130 -11.88 -4.54 -9.55
N LEU A 131 -10.97 -3.85 -10.26
CA LEU A 131 -11.24 -2.54 -10.82
C LEU A 131 -12.43 -2.56 -11.81
N LEU A 132 -12.47 -3.56 -12.70
CA LEU A 132 -13.58 -3.76 -13.64
C LEU A 132 -14.92 -4.08 -12.94
N GLU A 133 -14.86 -4.75 -11.79
CA GLU A 133 -16.02 -5.03 -10.92
C GLU A 133 -16.49 -3.78 -10.14
N GLY A 134 -15.85 -2.62 -10.33
CA GLY A 134 -16.13 -1.37 -9.63
C GLY A 134 -15.58 -1.34 -8.20
N MET A 135 -14.66 -2.24 -7.86
CA MET A 135 -13.98 -2.29 -6.57
C MET A 135 -12.71 -1.43 -6.58
N ALA A 136 -12.17 -1.13 -5.40
CA ALA A 136 -10.96 -0.35 -5.23
C ALA A 136 -9.71 -1.24 -5.07
N PRO A 137 -8.73 -1.15 -5.97
CA PRO A 137 -7.38 -1.67 -5.75
C PRO A 137 -6.70 -0.98 -4.56
N THR A 138 -6.37 -1.72 -3.50
CA THR A 138 -5.67 -1.18 -2.32
C THR A 138 -4.35 -1.89 -2.07
N VAL A 139 -3.31 -1.11 -1.75
CA VAL A 139 -2.04 -1.61 -1.24
C VAL A 139 -1.76 -0.98 0.12
N THR A 140 -1.66 -1.80 1.15
CA THR A 140 -1.52 -1.34 2.55
C THR A 140 -0.23 -1.88 3.16
N ARG A 141 0.47 -1.03 3.92
CA ARG A 141 1.70 -1.38 4.63
C ARG A 141 1.65 -0.93 6.07
#